data_AF-A0A7M1WBI4-F1
#
_entry.id   AF-A0A7M1WBI4-F1
#
_cell.length_a   1.000
_cell.length_b   1.000
_cell.length_c   1.000
_cell.angle_alpha   90.00
_cell.angle_beta   90.00
_cell.angle_gamma   90.00
#
_symmetry.space_group_name_H-M   'P 1'
#
loop_
_entity.id
_entity.type
_entity.pdbx_description
1 polymer ?
#
loop_
_entity_poly.entity_id
_entity_poly.type
_entity_poly.pdbx_seq_one_letter_code
_entity_poly.pdbx_strand_id
1 'polypeptide(L)'
;MKILDCTLRDGGYYNNWDFDPEVVTQYLNSVASANIDYVELGLRNFAKSGFLGAFAYTTEDFINTLTLPEGPAYGVMVDAKTILESGMSIEDAIDALFVPAASSKVDLVRVAAHFNEVEFSAPIVAHLKKLGYVVGFNLMQAGGKPDDVIADKARQAVSWEGLDVLYFADSLGNMDGQEVQRIVTALRTHWAGPMGIHTHNNMGKGLDNTLSAMEAGVSWLDTTVTGMGRGAGNTQTESLLAYLDKGNSKYQPKPIYELVIRHFEAMQKEYGWGSNLLYFLGAQNDVHPTYIQNLLSSTHYGTDEIIGAIDYLSKLEGTTSYNGAVLDTALSFSDSKAEVTGSQDVQGLFDGKNVLIIANAPNTEKYASAIEMYIKNTQPVVISINTTAHIAPELVDYYAISHNSKFLSESKLYKGLDKPIILPKCRFTTAELSELEGVNLIDYGLEVVKETFATQGTYTTTPYDITTAYALGALLESNVNAISVVGFDGYAQDDVRQQEMVDILNLYHAHEKSLEITSLTPTSYPIAKGSVYAPIK
;
A
#
# COMPACT_ATOMS: atom_id res chain seq x y z
N MET A 1 -18.17 19.94 22.58
CA MET A 1 -17.12 19.12 21.93
C MET A 1 -17.72 17.78 21.57
N LYS A 2 -17.43 17.30 20.38
CA LYS A 2 -17.91 16.05 19.78
C LYS A 2 -16.73 15.27 19.23
N ILE A 3 -16.73 13.95 19.38
CA ILE A 3 -15.74 13.07 18.73
C ILE A 3 -16.41 12.35 17.57
N LEU A 4 -15.75 12.37 16.41
CA LEU A 4 -16.11 11.60 15.24
C LEU A 4 -15.06 10.53 15.03
N ASP A 5 -15.45 9.25 15.08
CA ASP A 5 -14.57 8.16 14.72
C ASP A 5 -14.78 7.79 13.24
N CYS A 6 -13.70 7.78 12.45
CA CYS A 6 -13.73 7.53 11.02
C CYS A 6 -12.91 6.30 10.61
N THR A 7 -12.76 5.33 11.51
CA THR A 7 -11.91 4.15 11.31
C THR A 7 -12.26 3.36 10.05
N LEU A 8 -13.55 3.11 9.80
CA LEU A 8 -13.97 2.32 8.63
C LEU A 8 -13.81 3.10 7.31
N ARG A 9 -13.94 4.44 7.34
CA ARG A 9 -13.69 5.29 6.18
C ARG A 9 -12.21 5.45 5.87
N ASP A 10 -11.42 5.89 6.84
CA ASP A 10 -10.02 6.25 6.59
C ASP A 10 -9.07 5.07 6.76
N GLY A 11 -9.39 4.10 7.63
CA GLY A 11 -8.64 2.86 7.73
C GLY A 11 -8.75 1.98 6.48
N GLY A 12 -9.81 2.18 5.68
CA GLY A 12 -10.07 1.42 4.46
C GLY A 12 -8.94 1.44 3.41
N TYR A 13 -8.02 2.41 3.50
CA TYR A 13 -6.86 2.49 2.60
C TYR A 13 -5.89 1.29 2.70
N TYR A 14 -5.94 0.48 3.77
CA TYR A 14 -5.05 -0.70 3.92
C TYR A 14 -5.64 -2.00 3.42
N ASN A 15 -6.97 -2.12 3.42
CA ASN A 15 -7.70 -3.35 3.12
C ASN A 15 -8.74 -3.13 2.01
N ASN A 16 -8.55 -2.12 1.16
CA ASN A 16 -9.47 -1.76 0.09
C ASN A 16 -10.92 -1.53 0.57
N TRP A 17 -11.10 -1.01 1.80
CA TRP A 17 -12.40 -0.83 2.46
C TRP A 17 -13.20 -2.13 2.65
N ASP A 18 -12.51 -3.27 2.69
CA ASP A 18 -13.09 -4.59 2.93
C ASP A 18 -12.76 -5.07 4.35
N PHE A 19 -13.70 -4.88 5.26
CA PHE A 19 -13.53 -5.23 6.68
C PHE A 19 -14.32 -6.49 7.01
N ASP A 20 -13.71 -7.36 7.83
CA ASP A 20 -14.39 -8.54 8.37
C ASP A 20 -15.67 -8.12 9.12
N PRO A 21 -16.84 -8.74 8.83
CA PRO A 21 -18.11 -8.41 9.47
C PRO A 21 -18.10 -8.51 11.01
N GLU A 22 -17.31 -9.42 11.57
CA GLU A 22 -17.15 -9.53 13.03
C GLU A 22 -16.44 -8.29 13.58
N VAL A 23 -15.35 -7.85 12.93
CA VAL A 23 -14.61 -6.64 13.33
C VAL A 23 -15.51 -5.41 13.24
N VAL A 24 -16.28 -5.27 12.16
CA VAL A 24 -17.26 -4.17 12.00
C VAL A 24 -18.27 -4.15 13.15
N THR A 25 -18.84 -5.32 13.47
CA THR A 25 -19.86 -5.42 14.53
C THR A 25 -19.27 -5.08 15.90
N GLN A 26 -18.08 -5.57 16.22
CA GLN A 26 -17.39 -5.24 17.47
C GLN A 26 -17.02 -3.75 17.53
N TYR A 27 -16.52 -3.19 16.43
CA TYR A 27 -16.20 -1.77 16.31
C TYR A 27 -17.42 -0.89 16.59
N LEU A 28 -18.54 -1.10 15.90
CA LEU A 28 -19.74 -0.29 16.05
C LEU A 28 -20.28 -0.34 17.49
N ASN A 29 -20.30 -1.53 18.10
CA ASN A 29 -20.72 -1.70 19.49
C ASN A 29 -19.77 -1.01 20.48
N SER A 30 -18.46 -1.12 20.28
CA SER A 30 -17.46 -0.49 21.14
C SER A 30 -17.51 1.03 21.05
N VAL A 31 -17.68 1.59 19.85
CA VAL A 31 -17.78 3.04 19.64
C VAL A 31 -19.04 3.61 20.27
N ALA A 32 -20.19 2.93 20.12
CA ALA A 32 -21.43 3.32 20.80
C ALA A 32 -21.31 3.20 22.33
N SER A 33 -20.73 2.10 22.82
CA SER A 33 -20.49 1.90 24.27
C SER A 33 -19.49 2.91 24.84
N ALA A 34 -18.60 3.43 24.00
CA ALA A 34 -17.66 4.49 24.35
C ALA A 34 -18.30 5.88 24.39
N ASN A 35 -19.58 6.00 24.03
CA ASN A 35 -20.34 7.24 23.95
C ASN A 35 -19.69 8.27 23.00
N ILE A 36 -19.07 7.77 21.91
CA ILE A 36 -18.56 8.60 20.81
C ILE A 36 -19.75 9.17 20.03
N ASP A 37 -19.67 10.42 19.60
CA ASP A 37 -20.82 11.16 19.05
C ASP A 37 -21.16 10.77 17.61
N TYR A 38 -20.14 10.52 16.78
CA TYR A 38 -20.32 10.24 15.35
C TYR A 38 -19.46 9.07 14.90
N VAL A 39 -19.99 8.27 13.97
CA VAL A 39 -19.26 7.24 13.24
C VAL A 39 -19.35 7.52 11.75
N GLU A 40 -18.20 7.73 11.11
CA GLU A 40 -18.12 7.81 9.66
C GLU A 40 -17.83 6.42 9.10
N LEU A 41 -18.88 5.79 8.56
CA LEU A 41 -18.88 4.40 8.12
C LEU A 41 -17.96 4.19 6.92
N GLY A 42 -17.93 5.13 5.97
CA GLY A 42 -17.19 4.94 4.74
C GLY A 42 -17.35 6.08 3.75
N LEU A 43 -16.98 5.81 2.51
CA LEU A 43 -17.15 6.73 1.40
C LEU A 43 -18.47 6.48 0.67
N ARG A 44 -18.95 7.50 -0.06
CA ARG A 44 -19.96 7.41 -1.12
C ARG A 44 -19.30 7.73 -2.45
N ASN A 45 -19.24 6.73 -3.32
CA ASN A 45 -18.60 6.82 -4.63
C ASN A 45 -19.46 6.15 -5.70
N PHE A 46 -19.30 6.60 -6.95
CA PHE A 46 -19.71 5.81 -8.11
C PHE A 46 -18.82 4.57 -8.26
N ALA A 47 -19.31 3.60 -9.05
CA ALA A 47 -18.55 2.39 -9.35
C ALA A 47 -17.15 2.74 -9.90
N LYS A 48 -16.13 2.04 -9.40
CA LYS A 48 -14.73 2.18 -9.82
C LYS A 48 -14.26 0.87 -10.43
N SER A 49 -13.22 0.93 -11.26
CA SER A 49 -12.55 -0.26 -11.78
C SER A 49 -11.80 -1.00 -10.67
N GLY A 50 -11.83 -2.33 -10.69
CA GLY A 50 -11.21 -3.17 -9.65
C GLY A 50 -12.15 -3.49 -8.49
N PHE A 51 -11.64 -4.25 -7.52
CA PHE A 51 -12.39 -4.59 -6.31
C PHE A 51 -12.13 -3.56 -5.21
N LEU A 52 -13.22 -3.04 -4.64
CA LEU A 52 -13.23 -2.31 -3.39
C LEU A 52 -14.35 -2.89 -2.53
N GLY A 53 -14.10 -3.00 -1.24
CA GLY A 53 -15.05 -3.49 -0.25
C GLY A 53 -16.21 -2.53 -0.02
N ALA A 54 -17.15 -2.98 0.80
CA ALA A 54 -18.43 -2.32 0.95
C ALA A 54 -18.33 -0.87 1.48
N PHE A 55 -17.32 -0.56 2.31
CA PHE A 55 -17.14 0.77 2.90
C PHE A 55 -16.53 1.81 1.94
N ALA A 56 -16.10 1.42 0.73
CA ALA A 56 -15.71 2.38 -0.32
C ALA A 56 -16.92 3.03 -1.00
N TYR A 57 -18.09 2.41 -0.88
CA TYR A 57 -19.34 2.83 -1.52
C TYR A 57 -20.44 3.13 -0.51
N THR A 58 -20.46 2.37 0.59
CA THR A 58 -21.39 2.47 1.72
C THR A 58 -22.83 2.68 1.25
N THR A 59 -23.28 1.84 0.31
CA THR A 59 -24.58 1.99 -0.37
C THR A 59 -25.75 1.83 0.62
N GLU A 60 -26.94 2.32 0.26
CA GLU A 60 -28.13 2.14 1.09
C GLU A 60 -28.43 0.66 1.34
N ASP A 61 -28.34 -0.17 0.31
CA ASP A 61 -28.54 -1.62 0.43
C ASP A 61 -27.58 -2.23 1.46
N PHE A 62 -26.30 -1.87 1.39
CA PHE A 62 -25.31 -2.36 2.34
C PHE A 62 -25.57 -1.84 3.76
N ILE A 63 -25.77 -0.53 3.96
CA ILE A 63 -26.09 0.06 5.27
C ILE A 63 -27.34 -0.59 5.88
N ASN A 64 -28.33 -0.94 5.04
CA ASN A 64 -29.54 -1.60 5.50
C ASN A 64 -29.30 -3.01 6.06
N THR A 65 -28.23 -3.69 5.63
CA THR A 65 -27.79 -4.96 6.24
C THR A 65 -27.08 -4.80 7.59
N LEU A 66 -26.50 -3.62 7.87
CA LEU A 66 -25.77 -3.38 9.11
C LEU A 66 -26.73 -3.16 10.30
N THR A 67 -26.35 -3.71 11.45
CA THR A 67 -26.96 -3.35 12.73
C THR A 67 -26.17 -2.18 13.32
N LEU A 68 -26.79 -1.00 13.35
CA LEU A 68 -26.19 0.22 13.88
C LEU A 68 -26.70 0.45 15.32
N PRO A 69 -25.84 0.37 16.35
CA PRO A 69 -26.24 0.61 17.73
C PRO A 69 -26.79 2.01 17.99
N GLU A 70 -27.69 2.14 18.97
CA GLU A 70 -28.13 3.46 19.43
C GLU A 70 -26.99 4.21 20.13
N GLY A 71 -26.94 5.54 19.97
CA GLY A 71 -25.96 6.41 20.62
C GLY A 71 -25.31 7.39 19.64
N PRO A 72 -24.39 6.94 18.77
CA PRO A 72 -23.76 7.80 17.78
C PRO A 72 -24.71 8.11 16.62
N ALA A 73 -24.50 9.26 15.99
CA ALA A 73 -25.04 9.53 14.66
C ALA A 73 -24.10 8.96 13.59
N TYR A 74 -24.66 8.43 12.52
CA TYR A 74 -23.88 7.75 11.47
C TYR A 74 -23.68 8.66 10.26
N GLY A 75 -22.50 8.57 9.67
CA GLY A 75 -22.04 9.44 8.61
C GLY A 75 -21.34 8.72 7.47
N VAL A 76 -21.27 9.37 6.32
CA VAL A 76 -20.42 8.99 5.18
C VAL A 76 -19.72 10.22 4.62
N MET A 77 -18.64 9.99 3.87
CA MET A 77 -17.91 11.04 3.17
C MET A 77 -18.04 10.90 1.65
N VAL A 78 -18.17 12.00 0.94
CA VAL A 78 -18.09 12.06 -0.53
C VAL A 78 -17.06 13.11 -0.94
N ASP A 79 -16.22 12.79 -1.92
CA ASP A 79 -15.29 13.78 -2.48
C ASP A 79 -16.07 14.72 -3.42
N ALA A 80 -15.86 16.03 -3.31
CA ALA A 80 -16.47 17.02 -4.21
C ALA A 80 -16.16 16.68 -5.67
N LYS A 81 -14.92 16.27 -5.95
CA LYS A 81 -14.47 15.79 -7.26
C LYS A 81 -15.35 14.68 -7.83
N THR A 82 -15.76 13.72 -7.01
CA THR A 82 -16.64 12.60 -7.44
C THR A 82 -17.97 13.10 -8.00
N ILE A 83 -18.50 14.19 -7.45
CA ILE A 83 -19.73 14.83 -7.93
C ILE A 83 -19.45 15.70 -9.16
N LEU A 84 -18.43 16.57 -9.08
CA LEU A 84 -18.09 17.56 -10.10
C LEU A 84 -17.64 16.93 -11.42
N GLU A 85 -16.98 15.76 -11.38
CA GLU A 85 -16.47 15.07 -12.56
C GLU A 85 -17.37 13.90 -13.03
N SER A 86 -18.55 13.74 -12.43
CA SER A 86 -19.48 12.63 -12.75
C SER A 86 -20.07 12.68 -14.17
N GLY A 87 -20.03 13.84 -14.83
CA GLY A 87 -20.70 14.09 -16.11
C GLY A 87 -22.21 14.30 -15.99
N MET A 88 -22.77 14.26 -14.78
CA MET A 88 -24.17 14.57 -14.47
C MET A 88 -24.32 16.00 -13.94
N SER A 89 -25.57 16.47 -13.80
CA SER A 89 -25.83 17.66 -12.97
C SER A 89 -25.48 17.34 -11.52
N ILE A 90 -25.18 18.37 -10.70
CA ILE A 90 -24.84 18.17 -9.29
C ILE A 90 -25.99 17.48 -8.54
N GLU A 91 -27.22 17.91 -8.81
CA GLU A 91 -28.43 17.35 -8.22
C GLU A 91 -28.62 15.88 -8.61
N ASP A 92 -28.50 15.54 -9.91
CA ASP A 92 -28.64 14.15 -10.37
C ASP A 92 -27.53 13.25 -9.81
N ALA A 93 -26.30 13.76 -9.72
CA ALA A 93 -25.17 13.00 -9.16
C ALA A 93 -25.38 12.70 -7.67
N ILE A 94 -25.90 13.65 -6.90
CA ILE A 94 -26.22 13.43 -5.50
C ILE A 94 -27.44 12.52 -5.37
N ASP A 95 -28.50 12.70 -6.15
CA ASP A 95 -29.70 11.84 -6.11
C ASP A 95 -29.40 10.40 -6.55
N ALA A 96 -28.35 10.17 -7.35
CA ALA A 96 -27.86 8.85 -7.68
C ALA A 96 -27.13 8.16 -6.51
N LEU A 97 -26.52 8.94 -5.61
CA LEU A 97 -25.73 8.43 -4.48
C LEU A 97 -26.45 8.49 -3.14
N PHE A 98 -27.47 9.33 -2.99
CA PHE A 98 -28.13 9.61 -1.71
C PHE A 98 -29.66 9.56 -1.87
N VAL A 99 -30.32 9.15 -0.81
CA VAL A 99 -31.78 9.19 -0.68
C VAL A 99 -32.15 10.32 0.30
N PRO A 100 -33.43 10.71 0.45
CA PRO A 100 -33.81 11.60 1.55
C PRO A 100 -33.35 11.03 2.90
N ALA A 101 -32.79 11.86 3.79
CA ALA A 101 -32.18 11.42 5.05
C ALA A 101 -33.17 10.63 5.93
N ALA A 102 -34.45 10.98 5.90
CA ALA A 102 -35.53 10.26 6.61
C ALA A 102 -35.72 8.79 6.16
N SER A 103 -35.17 8.42 5.00
CA SER A 103 -35.19 7.07 4.42
C SER A 103 -33.84 6.35 4.52
N SER A 104 -32.81 6.98 5.10
CA SER A 104 -31.46 6.42 5.28
C SER A 104 -31.20 6.17 6.77
N LYS A 105 -30.23 5.30 7.08
CA LYS A 105 -29.69 5.19 8.45
C LYS A 105 -28.52 6.16 8.72
N VAL A 106 -28.18 7.00 7.75
CA VAL A 106 -27.10 7.99 7.84
C VAL A 106 -27.70 9.37 8.05
N ASP A 107 -27.14 10.11 9.00
CA ASP A 107 -27.56 11.48 9.34
C ASP A 107 -26.57 12.54 8.85
N LEU A 108 -25.29 12.18 8.74
CA LEU A 108 -24.18 13.08 8.41
C LEU A 108 -23.61 12.77 7.03
N VAL A 109 -23.44 13.80 6.20
CA VAL A 109 -22.64 13.72 4.97
C VAL A 109 -21.51 14.72 5.04
N ARG A 110 -20.28 14.24 4.92
CA ARG A 110 -19.09 15.09 4.82
C ARG A 110 -18.64 15.20 3.37
N VAL A 111 -18.44 16.42 2.89
CA VAL A 111 -17.94 16.69 1.55
C VAL A 111 -16.45 17.08 1.66
N ALA A 112 -15.56 16.26 1.12
CA ALA A 112 -14.13 16.56 1.09
C ALA A 112 -13.76 17.29 -0.20
N ALA A 113 -13.02 18.40 -0.09
CA ALA A 113 -12.68 19.23 -1.23
C ALA A 113 -11.28 19.83 -1.10
N HIS A 114 -10.56 19.87 -2.22
CA HIS A 114 -9.39 20.72 -2.38
C HIS A 114 -9.79 22.20 -2.47
N PHE A 115 -8.86 23.10 -2.16
CA PHE A 115 -9.15 24.55 -2.10
C PHE A 115 -9.71 25.13 -3.41
N ASN A 116 -9.31 24.60 -4.57
CA ASN A 116 -9.83 25.01 -5.88
C ASN A 116 -11.26 24.50 -6.15
N GLU A 117 -11.70 23.43 -5.48
CA GLU A 117 -13.04 22.86 -5.65
C GLU A 117 -14.10 23.57 -4.78
N VAL A 118 -13.66 24.28 -3.74
CA VAL A 118 -14.53 24.99 -2.78
C VAL A 118 -15.51 25.91 -3.50
N GLU A 119 -15.06 26.66 -4.51
CA GLU A 119 -15.91 27.64 -5.22
C GLU A 119 -17.07 27.00 -6.00
N PHE A 120 -16.97 25.71 -6.32
CA PHE A 120 -17.98 24.94 -7.03
C PHE A 120 -18.85 24.07 -6.11
N SER A 121 -18.57 24.07 -4.80
CA SER A 121 -19.18 23.12 -3.87
C SER A 121 -20.48 23.59 -3.21
N ALA A 122 -20.85 24.87 -3.37
CA ALA A 122 -22.07 25.42 -2.78
C ALA A 122 -23.36 24.65 -3.17
N PRO A 123 -23.58 24.26 -4.44
CA PRO A 123 -24.76 23.49 -4.84
C PRO A 123 -24.79 22.08 -4.23
N ILE A 124 -23.61 21.47 -4.01
CA ILE A 124 -23.50 20.15 -3.38
C ILE A 124 -24.05 20.21 -1.95
N VAL A 125 -23.58 21.21 -1.18
CA VAL A 125 -24.02 21.43 0.21
C VAL A 125 -25.51 21.73 0.27
N ALA A 126 -26.00 22.61 -0.59
CA ALA A 126 -27.42 23.00 -0.61
C ALA A 126 -28.34 21.80 -0.91
N HIS A 127 -27.99 20.95 -1.87
CA HIS A 127 -28.81 19.80 -2.24
C HIS A 127 -28.77 18.68 -1.19
N LEU A 128 -27.61 18.38 -0.60
CA LEU A 128 -27.52 17.48 0.56
C LEU A 128 -28.36 17.99 1.74
N LYS A 129 -28.35 19.30 1.99
CA LYS A 129 -29.19 19.89 3.05
C LYS A 129 -30.68 19.76 2.74
N LYS A 130 -31.07 19.96 1.48
CA LYS A 130 -32.45 19.78 1.01
C LYS A 130 -32.95 18.35 1.19
N LEU A 131 -32.07 17.35 1.05
CA LEU A 131 -32.37 15.95 1.34
C LEU A 131 -32.53 15.66 2.85
N GLY A 132 -32.13 16.60 3.72
CA GLY A 132 -32.35 16.54 5.17
C GLY A 132 -31.11 16.16 5.98
N TYR A 133 -29.94 16.02 5.35
CA TYR A 133 -28.71 15.63 6.04
C TYR A 133 -28.11 16.77 6.88
N VAL A 134 -27.34 16.40 7.90
CA VAL A 134 -26.31 17.27 8.50
C VAL A 134 -25.13 17.28 7.53
N VAL A 135 -24.64 18.46 7.14
CA VAL A 135 -23.59 18.59 6.14
C VAL A 135 -22.32 19.17 6.76
N GLY A 136 -21.24 18.39 6.72
CA GLY A 136 -19.89 18.85 7.02
C GLY A 136 -19.11 19.11 5.75
N PHE A 137 -18.23 20.12 5.75
CA PHE A 137 -17.39 20.43 4.60
C PHE A 137 -15.90 20.46 4.98
N ASN A 138 -15.13 19.56 4.39
CA ASN A 138 -13.74 19.28 4.72
C ASN A 138 -12.77 19.94 3.73
N LEU A 139 -12.09 20.99 4.19
CA LEU A 139 -10.99 21.61 3.48
C LEU A 139 -9.74 20.74 3.58
N MET A 140 -9.38 20.07 2.49
CA MET A 140 -8.17 19.27 2.39
C MET A 140 -6.94 20.17 2.21
N GLN A 141 -5.79 19.72 2.73
CA GLN A 141 -4.48 20.40 2.56
C GLN A 141 -4.48 21.87 3.02
N ALA A 142 -5.01 22.11 4.22
CA ALA A 142 -5.05 23.45 4.80
C ALA A 142 -3.66 23.96 5.26
N GLY A 143 -2.76 23.05 5.64
CA GLY A 143 -1.41 23.38 6.07
C GLY A 143 -0.61 24.16 5.02
N GLY A 144 0.14 25.17 5.46
CA GLY A 144 1.01 25.99 4.62
C GLY A 144 0.29 27.01 3.73
N LYS A 145 -1.06 27.04 3.73
CA LYS A 145 -1.81 28.04 2.96
C LYS A 145 -1.78 29.42 3.64
N PRO A 146 -1.66 30.52 2.88
CA PRO A 146 -1.74 31.87 3.43
C PRO A 146 -3.07 32.16 4.16
N ASP A 147 -3.03 33.03 5.18
CA ASP A 147 -4.21 33.35 6.02
C ASP A 147 -5.38 33.90 5.21
N ASP A 148 -5.11 34.75 4.21
CA ASP A 148 -6.12 35.36 3.34
C ASP A 148 -6.81 34.32 2.45
N VAL A 149 -6.06 33.32 1.96
CA VAL A 149 -6.60 32.20 1.20
C VAL A 149 -7.54 31.35 2.07
N ILE A 150 -7.15 31.06 3.32
CA ILE A 150 -7.98 30.30 4.27
C ILE A 150 -9.23 31.10 4.67
N ALA A 151 -9.07 32.38 4.97
CA ALA A 151 -10.17 33.27 5.32
C ALA A 151 -11.17 33.40 4.16
N ASP A 152 -10.71 33.48 2.91
CA ASP A 152 -11.61 33.51 1.76
C ASP A 152 -12.43 32.22 1.64
N LYS A 153 -11.85 31.03 1.93
CA LYS A 153 -12.64 29.78 1.94
C LYS A 153 -13.70 29.79 3.04
N ALA A 154 -13.40 30.33 4.22
CA ALA A 154 -14.41 30.53 5.26
C ALA A 154 -15.49 31.54 4.85
N ARG A 155 -15.13 32.63 4.15
CA ARG A 155 -16.09 33.61 3.61
C ARG A 155 -17.04 32.97 2.62
N GLN A 156 -16.55 32.10 1.74
CA GLN A 156 -17.38 31.33 0.81
C GLN A 156 -18.30 30.37 1.56
N ALA A 157 -17.76 29.57 2.49
CA ALA A 157 -18.52 28.61 3.30
C ALA A 157 -19.67 29.26 4.09
N VAL A 158 -19.47 30.47 4.63
CA VAL A 158 -20.52 31.25 5.31
C VAL A 158 -21.69 31.59 4.40
N SER A 159 -21.44 31.78 3.10
CA SER A 159 -22.49 32.13 2.15
C SER A 159 -23.35 30.94 1.71
N TRP A 160 -22.97 29.72 2.08
CA TRP A 160 -23.68 28.51 1.68
C TRP A 160 -24.82 28.23 2.64
N GLU A 161 -26.04 28.24 2.12
CA GLU A 161 -27.22 27.86 2.90
C GLU A 161 -27.10 26.39 3.31
N GLY A 162 -27.09 26.15 4.63
CA GLY A 162 -27.23 24.80 5.16
C GLY A 162 -25.94 24.08 5.56
N LEU A 163 -24.76 24.71 5.44
CA LEU A 163 -23.53 24.12 5.98
C LEU A 163 -23.59 24.08 7.51
N ASP A 164 -23.43 22.89 8.11
CA ASP A 164 -23.52 22.73 9.57
C ASP A 164 -22.14 22.78 10.26
N VAL A 165 -21.10 22.27 9.60
CA VAL A 165 -19.75 22.19 10.18
C VAL A 165 -18.68 22.44 9.11
N LEU A 166 -17.78 23.37 9.36
CA LEU A 166 -16.60 23.59 8.52
C LEU A 166 -15.38 22.87 9.12
N TYR A 167 -14.74 22.02 8.34
CA TYR A 167 -13.60 21.22 8.71
C TYR A 167 -12.33 21.66 7.97
N PHE A 168 -11.17 21.44 8.60
CA PHE A 168 -9.87 21.48 7.94
C PHE A 168 -9.06 20.22 8.26
N ALA A 169 -8.25 19.79 7.31
CA ALA A 169 -7.47 18.56 7.42
C ALA A 169 -5.96 18.77 7.27
N ASP A 170 -5.20 18.08 8.12
CA ASP A 170 -3.74 17.92 8.04
C ASP A 170 -3.36 16.87 7.00
N SER A 171 -3.78 17.04 5.74
CA SER A 171 -3.73 15.97 4.75
C SER A 171 -2.33 15.42 4.46
N LEU A 172 -1.28 16.20 4.74
CA LEU A 172 0.13 15.79 4.62
C LEU A 172 0.74 15.35 5.96
N GLY A 173 0.06 15.57 7.09
CA GLY A 173 0.54 15.25 8.44
C GLY A 173 1.77 16.05 8.86
N ASN A 174 1.88 17.28 8.37
CA ASN A 174 3.04 18.16 8.53
C ASN A 174 2.76 19.41 9.39
N MET A 175 1.52 19.57 9.88
CA MET A 175 1.17 20.68 10.76
C MET A 175 1.74 20.51 12.17
N ASP A 176 1.87 21.63 12.89
CA ASP A 176 2.07 21.65 14.33
C ASP A 176 0.98 22.49 15.03
N GLY A 177 1.02 22.55 16.36
CA GLY A 177 0.02 23.28 17.14
C GLY A 177 -0.07 24.77 16.81
N GLN A 178 1.03 25.41 16.39
CA GLN A 178 1.01 26.83 15.99
C GLN A 178 0.28 27.01 14.66
N GLU A 179 0.56 26.14 13.70
CA GLU A 179 -0.12 26.13 12.41
C GLU A 179 -1.62 25.85 12.57
N VAL A 180 -1.99 24.89 13.43
CA VAL A 180 -3.39 24.63 13.78
C VAL A 180 -4.08 25.89 14.34
N GLN A 181 -3.46 26.58 15.30
CA GLN A 181 -4.02 27.83 15.85
C GLN A 181 -4.16 28.93 14.80
N ARG A 182 -3.18 29.07 13.90
CA ARG A 182 -3.21 30.03 12.80
C ARG A 182 -4.39 29.77 11.86
N ILE A 183 -4.56 28.53 11.41
CA ILE A 183 -5.66 28.12 10.52
C ILE A 183 -7.01 28.35 11.19
N VAL A 184 -7.17 27.95 12.46
CA VAL A 184 -8.41 28.20 13.22
C VAL A 184 -8.70 29.70 13.29
N THR A 185 -7.71 30.53 13.58
CA THR A 185 -7.86 31.99 13.63
C THR A 185 -8.30 32.57 12.28
N ALA A 186 -7.65 32.14 11.19
CA ALA A 186 -7.99 32.58 9.83
C ALA A 186 -9.43 32.20 9.46
N LEU A 187 -9.85 30.94 9.71
CA LEU A 187 -11.22 30.48 9.46
C LEU A 187 -12.24 31.26 10.30
N ARG A 188 -11.91 31.58 11.56
CA ARG A 188 -12.78 32.34 12.49
C ARG A 188 -13.00 33.79 12.08
N THR A 189 -12.22 34.33 11.14
CA THR A 189 -12.47 35.66 10.55
C THR A 189 -13.88 35.77 9.94
N HIS A 190 -14.40 34.67 9.39
CA HIS A 190 -15.73 34.63 8.79
C HIS A 190 -16.63 33.56 9.42
N TRP A 191 -16.12 32.36 9.68
CA TRP A 191 -16.94 31.23 10.11
C TRP A 191 -17.18 31.23 11.63
N ALA A 192 -18.41 31.54 12.05
CA ALA A 192 -18.84 31.50 13.45
C ALA A 192 -19.45 30.15 13.88
N GLY A 193 -19.72 29.25 12.94
CA GLY A 193 -20.37 27.96 13.20
C GLY A 193 -19.47 26.90 13.85
N PRO A 194 -19.99 25.69 14.07
CA PRO A 194 -19.20 24.54 14.49
C PRO A 194 -18.02 24.31 13.54
N MET A 195 -16.86 23.97 14.11
CA MET A 195 -15.64 23.71 13.36
C MET A 195 -15.12 22.33 13.73
N GLY A 196 -14.57 21.62 12.76
CA GLY A 196 -13.92 20.34 12.98
C GLY A 196 -12.49 20.28 12.46
N ILE A 197 -11.72 19.33 12.97
CA ILE A 197 -10.35 19.06 12.53
C ILE A 197 -10.16 17.57 12.27
N HIS A 198 -9.38 17.27 11.22
CA HIS A 198 -8.89 15.93 10.90
C HIS A 198 -7.37 15.94 10.83
N THR A 199 -6.69 15.28 11.77
CA THR A 199 -5.22 15.30 11.89
C THR A 199 -4.60 13.96 11.53
N HIS A 200 -3.61 13.99 10.64
CA HIS A 200 -2.76 12.85 10.34
C HIS A 200 -1.54 12.80 11.27
N ASN A 201 -0.94 11.62 11.40
CA ASN A 201 0.12 11.34 12.36
C ASN A 201 1.50 11.14 11.68
N ASN A 202 1.72 11.67 10.48
CA ASN A 202 2.95 11.46 9.71
C ASN A 202 4.20 11.92 10.50
N MET A 203 4.13 13.11 11.11
CA MET A 203 5.19 13.59 12.02
C MET A 203 5.00 13.18 13.49
N GLY A 204 4.08 12.26 13.81
CA GLY A 204 3.78 11.85 15.19
C GLY A 204 3.04 12.90 16.02
N LYS A 205 2.43 13.91 15.38
CA LYS A 205 1.78 15.07 16.04
C LYS A 205 0.25 15.03 16.00
N GLY A 206 -0.38 13.92 15.56
CA GLY A 206 -1.83 13.87 15.37
C GLY A 206 -2.62 14.25 16.62
N LEU A 207 -2.30 13.61 17.75
CA LEU A 207 -2.92 13.90 19.04
C LEU A 207 -2.64 15.34 19.51
N ASP A 208 -1.39 15.79 19.44
CA ASP A 208 -1.01 17.15 19.87
C ASP A 208 -1.73 18.23 19.06
N ASN A 209 -1.87 18.02 17.74
CA ASN A 209 -2.60 18.93 16.85
C ASN A 209 -4.11 18.90 17.14
N THR A 210 -4.67 17.73 17.46
CA THR A 210 -6.08 17.60 17.88
C THR A 210 -6.34 18.35 19.18
N LEU A 211 -5.45 18.22 20.17
CA LEU A 211 -5.56 18.92 21.45
C LEU A 211 -5.38 20.44 21.29
N SER A 212 -4.43 20.87 20.45
CA SER A 212 -4.23 22.28 20.11
C SER A 212 -5.48 22.90 19.47
N ALA A 213 -6.15 22.16 18.59
CA ALA A 213 -7.40 22.58 17.98
C ALA A 213 -8.54 22.68 19.01
N MET A 214 -8.63 21.71 19.91
CA MET A 214 -9.60 21.72 21.02
C MET A 214 -9.40 22.95 21.91
N GLU A 215 -8.16 23.28 22.26
CA GLU A 215 -7.81 24.48 23.03
C GLU A 215 -8.16 25.78 22.27
N ALA A 216 -8.04 25.77 20.94
CA ALA A 216 -8.45 26.87 20.07
C ALA A 216 -9.97 26.96 19.83
N GLY A 217 -10.78 26.09 20.46
CA GLY A 217 -12.24 26.11 20.39
C GLY A 217 -12.84 25.37 19.20
N VAL A 218 -12.09 24.48 18.55
CA VAL A 218 -12.63 23.50 17.59
C VAL A 218 -13.51 22.51 18.35
N SER A 219 -14.70 22.24 17.82
CA SER A 219 -15.75 21.52 18.54
C SER A 219 -16.00 20.10 18.05
N TRP A 220 -15.44 19.70 16.90
CA TRP A 220 -15.48 18.35 16.35
C TRP A 220 -14.06 17.83 16.12
N LEU A 221 -13.74 16.70 16.72
CA LEU A 221 -12.40 16.10 16.67
C LEU A 221 -12.51 14.74 15.99
N ASP A 222 -11.85 14.58 14.84
CA ASP A 222 -11.79 13.29 14.16
C ASP A 222 -10.72 12.38 14.77
N THR A 223 -11.04 11.10 14.89
CA THR A 223 -10.13 10.06 15.39
C THR A 223 -10.35 8.74 14.66
N THR A 224 -9.43 7.80 14.84
CA THR A 224 -9.56 6.42 14.39
C THR A 224 -8.91 5.45 15.39
N VAL A 225 -9.44 4.25 15.52
CA VAL A 225 -8.93 3.21 16.43
C VAL A 225 -7.51 2.81 15.99
N THR A 226 -6.55 2.79 16.92
CA THR A 226 -5.10 2.62 16.64
C THR A 226 -4.49 3.65 15.69
N GLY A 227 -5.24 4.69 15.33
CA GLY A 227 -4.84 5.65 14.33
C GLY A 227 -4.97 5.11 12.91
N MET A 228 -5.72 4.02 12.68
CA MET A 228 -5.84 3.39 11.36
C MET A 228 -6.34 4.41 10.32
N GLY A 229 -5.51 4.67 9.31
CA GLY A 229 -5.75 5.76 8.35
C GLY A 229 -4.63 5.91 7.36
N ARG A 230 -4.87 6.57 6.23
CA ARG A 230 -3.86 6.75 5.16
C ARG A 230 -2.51 7.25 5.71
N GLY A 231 -1.40 6.74 5.18
CA GLY A 231 -0.05 7.16 5.56
C GLY A 231 0.39 6.63 6.92
N ALA A 232 0.80 7.51 7.84
CA ALA A 232 1.11 7.12 9.21
C ALA A 232 -0.12 6.98 10.11
N GLY A 233 -1.32 7.16 9.56
CA GLY A 233 -2.56 7.14 10.32
C GLY A 233 -3.03 8.51 10.81
N ASN A 234 -4.00 8.48 11.72
CA ASN A 234 -4.66 9.64 12.31
C ASN A 234 -4.46 9.71 13.82
N THR A 235 -5.08 10.70 14.47
CA THR A 235 -5.23 10.69 15.93
C THR A 235 -5.92 9.41 16.39
N GLN A 236 -5.27 8.75 17.34
CA GLN A 236 -5.72 7.51 17.95
C GLN A 236 -6.91 7.77 18.88
N THR A 237 -8.04 7.10 18.62
CA THR A 237 -9.27 7.21 19.44
C THR A 237 -8.97 6.87 20.89
N GLU A 238 -8.29 5.75 21.15
CA GLU A 238 -7.93 5.31 22.49
C GLU A 238 -7.06 6.33 23.24
N SER A 239 -6.10 6.97 22.57
CA SER A 239 -5.21 7.96 23.18
C SER A 239 -5.93 9.27 23.50
N LEU A 240 -6.83 9.72 22.62
CA LEU A 240 -7.66 10.91 22.91
C LEU A 240 -8.62 10.63 24.08
N LEU A 241 -9.28 9.47 24.09
CA LEU A 241 -10.19 9.11 25.17
C LEU A 241 -9.46 8.97 26.51
N ALA A 242 -8.25 8.38 26.52
CA ALA A 242 -7.39 8.31 27.69
C ALA A 242 -7.05 9.71 28.24
N TYR A 243 -6.72 10.65 27.36
CA TYR A 243 -6.42 12.03 27.74
C TYR A 243 -7.63 12.75 28.36
N LEU A 244 -8.82 12.49 27.82
CA LEU A 244 -10.07 13.13 28.26
C LEU A 244 -10.63 12.52 29.56
N ASP A 245 -10.19 11.33 29.96
CA ASP A 245 -10.66 10.61 31.15
C ASP A 245 -10.18 11.24 32.47
N LYS A 246 -10.70 12.44 32.77
CA LYS A 246 -10.40 13.23 33.98
C LYS A 246 -11.61 13.32 34.93
N GLY A 247 -12.41 12.24 35.03
CA GLY A 247 -13.47 12.05 36.05
C GLY A 247 -14.86 12.59 35.69
N ASN A 248 -14.97 13.65 34.88
CA ASN A 248 -16.25 14.21 34.40
C ASN A 248 -16.45 14.02 32.88
N SER A 249 -15.67 13.14 32.25
CA SER A 249 -15.84 12.84 30.82
C SER A 249 -17.12 12.07 30.58
N LYS A 250 -17.86 12.42 29.52
CA LYS A 250 -19.00 11.62 29.06
C LYS A 250 -18.55 10.35 28.32
N TYR A 251 -17.32 10.30 27.84
CA TYR A 251 -16.79 9.20 27.04
C TYR A 251 -16.31 8.06 27.93
N GLN A 252 -16.50 6.83 27.46
CA GLN A 252 -16.07 5.61 28.15
C GLN A 252 -14.92 4.97 27.37
N PRO A 253 -13.66 5.08 27.81
CA PRO A 253 -12.52 4.59 27.02
C PRO A 253 -12.42 3.05 26.94
N LYS A 254 -12.90 2.35 27.98
CA LYS A 254 -12.67 0.90 28.15
C LYS A 254 -13.13 0.03 26.96
N PRO A 255 -14.31 0.22 26.35
CA PRO A 255 -14.73 -0.56 25.18
C PRO A 255 -13.80 -0.42 23.97
N ILE A 256 -13.17 0.76 23.78
CA ILE A 256 -12.19 0.97 22.72
C ILE A 256 -10.88 0.24 23.05
N TYR A 257 -10.43 0.26 24.30
CA TYR A 257 -9.22 -0.49 24.69
C TYR A 257 -9.38 -2.00 24.45
N GLU A 258 -10.55 -2.56 24.78
CA GLU A 258 -10.83 -3.97 24.51
C GLU A 258 -10.86 -4.28 23.01
N LEU A 259 -11.43 -3.38 22.20
CA LEU A 259 -11.43 -3.49 20.74
C LEU A 259 -10.01 -3.47 20.16
N VAL A 260 -9.16 -2.56 20.65
CA VAL A 260 -7.76 -2.45 20.25
C VAL A 260 -7.01 -3.75 20.50
N ILE A 261 -7.07 -4.26 21.73
CA ILE A 261 -6.33 -5.46 22.15
C ILE A 261 -6.80 -6.71 21.38
N ARG A 262 -8.10 -6.83 21.09
CA ARG A 262 -8.66 -8.03 20.45
C ARG A 262 -8.49 -8.06 18.93
N HIS A 263 -8.52 -6.91 18.27
CA HIS A 263 -8.59 -6.86 16.81
C HIS A 263 -7.54 -5.93 16.20
N PHE A 264 -7.50 -4.66 16.61
CA PHE A 264 -6.74 -3.66 15.87
C PHE A 264 -5.22 -3.71 16.10
N GLU A 265 -4.72 -4.21 17.23
CA GLU A 265 -3.27 -4.40 17.41
C GLU A 265 -2.69 -5.45 16.46
N ALA A 266 -3.43 -6.55 16.24
CA ALA A 266 -3.01 -7.60 15.31
C ALA A 266 -3.06 -7.07 13.87
N MET A 267 -4.15 -6.39 13.52
CA MET A 267 -4.34 -5.79 12.21
C MET A 267 -3.27 -4.72 11.93
N GLN A 268 -2.92 -3.89 12.92
CA GLN A 268 -1.86 -2.88 12.78
C GLN A 268 -0.50 -3.52 12.43
N LYS A 269 -0.18 -4.66 13.04
CA LYS A 269 1.06 -5.41 12.75
C LYS A 269 1.03 -6.04 11.36
N GLU A 270 -0.14 -6.50 10.92
CA GLU A 270 -0.33 -7.12 9.61
C GLU A 270 -0.19 -6.12 8.46
N TYR A 271 -0.89 -4.98 8.54
CA TYR A 271 -0.93 -3.98 7.47
C TYR A 271 0.12 -2.86 7.63
N GLY A 272 0.75 -2.74 8.80
CA GLY A 272 1.91 -1.88 9.01
C GLY A 272 1.64 -0.37 9.08
N TRP A 273 0.41 0.05 9.43
CA TRP A 273 0.13 1.49 9.61
C TRP A 273 0.73 2.05 10.89
N GLY A 274 1.12 3.32 10.84
CA GLY A 274 1.73 4.03 11.96
C GLY A 274 2.87 4.94 11.52
N SER A 275 3.24 5.88 12.38
CA SER A 275 4.36 6.77 12.12
C SER A 275 5.69 6.01 12.10
N ASN A 276 6.51 6.34 11.12
CA ASN A 276 7.88 5.87 10.98
C ASN A 276 8.73 6.98 10.35
N LEU A 277 10.04 6.76 10.26
CA LEU A 277 10.97 7.75 9.73
C LEU A 277 10.62 8.19 8.30
N LEU A 278 10.15 7.28 7.45
CA LEU A 278 9.85 7.61 6.05
C LEU A 278 8.61 8.50 5.92
N TYR A 279 7.56 8.23 6.70
CA TYR A 279 6.40 9.13 6.76
C TYR A 279 6.77 10.49 7.34
N PHE A 280 7.64 10.52 8.36
CA PHE A 280 8.15 11.77 8.91
C PHE A 280 8.89 12.60 7.86
N LEU A 281 9.83 11.96 7.13
CA LEU A 281 10.61 12.62 6.08
C LEU A 281 9.72 13.06 4.91
N GLY A 282 8.76 12.24 4.50
CA GLY A 282 7.79 12.61 3.46
C GLY A 282 6.98 13.84 3.85
N ALA A 283 6.41 13.86 5.06
CA ALA A 283 5.64 15.00 5.57
C ALA A 283 6.50 16.27 5.71
N GLN A 284 7.74 16.16 6.17
CA GLN A 284 8.68 17.28 6.28
C GLN A 284 8.97 17.95 4.93
N ASN A 285 8.82 17.22 3.82
CA ASN A 285 9.09 17.69 2.46
C ASN A 285 7.81 17.80 1.61
N ASP A 286 6.63 17.93 2.25
CA ASP A 286 5.35 18.12 1.57
C ASP A 286 4.94 16.99 0.60
N VAL A 287 5.49 15.79 0.78
CA VAL A 287 5.19 14.61 -0.06
C VAL A 287 3.89 13.97 0.41
N HIS A 288 2.98 13.71 -0.53
CA HIS A 288 1.71 13.05 -0.23
C HIS A 288 1.93 11.64 0.38
N PRO A 289 1.23 11.28 1.48
CA PRO A 289 1.49 10.05 2.23
C PRO A 289 1.37 8.77 1.40
N THR A 290 0.52 8.78 0.36
CA THR A 290 0.35 7.64 -0.55
C THR A 290 1.63 7.27 -1.29
N TYR A 291 2.55 8.20 -1.57
CA TYR A 291 3.86 7.82 -2.15
C TYR A 291 4.62 6.90 -1.21
N ILE A 292 4.77 7.31 0.06
CA ILE A 292 5.48 6.54 1.08
C ILE A 292 4.76 5.22 1.37
N GLN A 293 3.43 5.22 1.39
CA GLN A 293 2.63 4.01 1.61
C GLN A 293 2.83 2.98 0.47
N ASN A 294 2.91 3.42 -0.79
CA ASN A 294 3.22 2.52 -1.92
C ASN A 294 4.67 1.99 -1.86
N LEU A 295 5.63 2.84 -1.47
CA LEU A 295 7.02 2.42 -1.27
C LEU A 295 7.14 1.35 -0.17
N LEU A 296 6.42 1.53 0.95
CA LEU A 296 6.44 0.64 2.10
C LEU A 296 5.65 -0.66 1.92
N SER A 297 4.56 -0.63 1.14
CA SER A 297 3.75 -1.82 0.86
C SER A 297 4.37 -2.73 -0.21
N SER A 298 5.26 -2.19 -1.04
CA SER A 298 5.97 -2.98 -2.03
C SER A 298 7.11 -3.76 -1.38
N THR A 299 7.07 -5.09 -1.49
CA THR A 299 8.20 -5.96 -1.11
C THR A 299 9.35 -5.95 -2.12
N HIS A 300 9.22 -5.18 -3.21
CA HIS A 300 10.17 -5.17 -4.33
C HIS A 300 11.33 -4.20 -4.13
N TYR A 301 11.15 -3.14 -3.33
CA TYR A 301 12.15 -2.08 -3.23
C TYR A 301 13.10 -2.29 -2.05
N GLY A 302 14.40 -2.19 -2.32
CA GLY A 302 15.43 -2.15 -1.30
C GLY A 302 15.45 -0.83 -0.53
N THR A 303 16.09 -0.83 0.64
CA THR A 303 16.17 0.37 1.50
C THR A 303 16.78 1.58 0.78
N ASP A 304 17.81 1.39 -0.05
CA ASP A 304 18.47 2.47 -0.77
C ASP A 304 17.62 3.04 -1.90
N GLU A 305 16.81 2.21 -2.57
CA GLU A 305 15.85 2.65 -3.59
C GLU A 305 14.73 3.48 -2.96
N ILE A 306 14.22 3.05 -1.81
CA ILE A 306 13.23 3.80 -1.03
C ILE A 306 13.82 5.16 -0.60
N ILE A 307 15.07 5.18 -0.11
CA ILE A 307 15.75 6.42 0.28
C ILE A 307 15.95 7.34 -0.95
N GLY A 308 16.40 6.79 -2.08
CA GLY A 308 16.61 7.53 -3.32
C GLY A 308 15.31 8.11 -3.89
N ALA A 309 14.23 7.32 -3.89
CA ALA A 309 12.91 7.77 -4.31
C ALA A 309 12.38 8.90 -3.42
N ILE A 310 12.58 8.81 -2.09
CA ILE A 310 12.16 9.87 -1.16
C ILE A 310 12.99 11.14 -1.36
N ASP A 311 14.32 11.03 -1.51
CA ASP A 311 15.19 12.17 -1.80
C ASP A 311 14.79 12.86 -3.11
N TYR A 312 14.45 12.08 -4.15
CA TYR A 312 13.92 12.63 -5.40
C TYR A 312 12.56 13.32 -5.21
N LEU A 313 11.60 12.67 -4.57
CA LEU A 313 10.26 13.22 -4.31
C LEU A 313 10.32 14.52 -3.48
N SER A 314 11.22 14.58 -2.50
CA SER A 314 11.41 15.78 -1.66
C SER A 314 11.93 17.01 -2.42
N LYS A 315 12.55 16.82 -3.59
CA LYS A 315 13.09 17.89 -4.43
C LYS A 315 12.11 18.37 -5.50
N LEU A 316 11.03 17.62 -5.72
CA LEU A 316 10.04 17.94 -6.74
C LEU A 316 8.96 18.87 -6.20
N GLU A 317 8.62 19.88 -7.00
CA GLU A 317 7.39 20.65 -6.79
C GLU A 317 6.17 19.83 -7.23
N GLY A 318 5.05 19.94 -6.50
CA GLY A 318 3.78 19.28 -6.87
C GLY A 318 3.58 17.86 -6.33
N THR A 319 4.45 17.37 -5.45
CA THR A 319 4.31 16.06 -4.78
C THR A 319 3.27 16.02 -3.66
N THR A 320 2.58 17.14 -3.44
CA THR A 320 1.45 17.25 -2.49
C THR A 320 0.23 16.45 -2.95
N SER A 321 0.19 15.96 -4.19
CA SER A 321 -0.82 15.02 -4.69
C SER A 321 -0.16 13.76 -5.27
N TYR A 322 -0.82 12.62 -5.11
CA TYR A 322 -0.30 11.35 -5.62
C TYR A 322 -0.46 11.22 -7.14
N ASN A 323 0.62 10.81 -7.81
CA ASN A 323 0.67 10.48 -9.22
C ASN A 323 1.58 9.26 -9.43
N GLY A 324 1.02 8.16 -9.92
CA GLY A 324 1.76 6.91 -10.14
C GLY A 324 2.98 7.07 -11.07
N ALA A 325 2.87 7.90 -12.12
CA ALA A 325 3.98 8.12 -13.05
C ALA A 325 5.16 8.86 -12.40
N VAL A 326 4.90 9.72 -11.42
CA VAL A 326 5.94 10.41 -10.65
C VAL A 326 6.65 9.42 -9.73
N LEU A 327 5.90 8.49 -9.11
CA LEU A 327 6.48 7.42 -8.30
C LEU A 327 7.35 6.49 -9.16
N ASP A 328 6.86 6.06 -10.32
CA ASP A 328 7.62 5.24 -11.27
C ASP A 328 8.92 5.93 -11.70
N THR A 329 8.84 7.25 -11.94
CA THR A 329 10.01 8.07 -12.26
C THR A 329 10.99 8.14 -11.08
N ALA A 330 10.48 8.38 -9.86
CA ALA A 330 11.31 8.42 -8.65
C ALA A 330 12.08 7.10 -8.42
N LEU A 331 11.42 5.98 -8.71
CA LEU A 331 12.00 4.63 -8.67
C LEU A 331 13.02 4.39 -9.80
N SER A 332 12.79 4.96 -10.99
CA SER A 332 13.76 4.90 -12.10
C SER A 332 15.02 5.76 -11.87
N PHE A 333 14.94 6.77 -10.99
CA PHE A 333 16.11 7.59 -10.61
C PHE A 333 16.97 6.95 -9.52
N SER A 334 16.47 5.90 -8.84
CA SER A 334 17.30 5.03 -8.01
C SER A 334 18.02 3.94 -8.78
N ASP A 335 17.71 3.75 -10.08
CA ASP A 335 18.56 2.95 -10.96
C ASP A 335 19.94 3.61 -11.01
N SER A 336 20.93 2.87 -10.53
CA SER A 336 22.32 3.26 -10.59
C SER A 336 22.66 3.79 -11.99
N LYS A 337 23.40 4.89 -12.08
CA LYS A 337 24.04 5.33 -13.35
C LYS A 337 25.09 4.32 -13.86
N ALA A 338 25.14 3.12 -13.29
CA ALA A 338 26.03 2.07 -13.76
C ALA A 338 25.48 1.57 -15.10
N GLU A 339 26.36 1.46 -16.08
CA GLU A 339 26.04 0.80 -17.34
C GLU A 339 25.55 -0.62 -17.05
N VAL A 340 24.37 -0.99 -17.56
CA VAL A 340 23.81 -2.33 -17.34
C VAL A 340 24.63 -3.32 -18.15
N THR A 341 25.61 -3.93 -17.49
CA THR A 341 26.54 -4.88 -18.09
C THR A 341 27.04 -5.87 -17.04
N GLY A 342 27.61 -6.99 -17.52
CA GLY A 342 28.21 -8.04 -16.72
C GLY A 342 29.38 -8.67 -17.49
N SER A 343 29.82 -9.87 -17.07
CA SER A 343 30.82 -10.64 -17.81
C SER A 343 30.15 -11.59 -18.81
N GLN A 344 30.95 -12.15 -19.72
CA GLN A 344 30.50 -13.19 -20.66
C GLN A 344 30.55 -14.59 -20.05
N ASP A 345 30.78 -14.72 -18.73
CA ASP A 345 31.08 -16.00 -18.08
C ASP A 345 29.90 -16.98 -18.08
N VAL A 346 28.67 -16.50 -18.31
CA VAL A 346 27.47 -17.33 -18.44
C VAL A 346 27.34 -17.94 -19.84
N GLN A 347 28.01 -17.39 -20.86
CA GLN A 347 27.91 -17.90 -22.22
C GLN A 347 28.49 -19.32 -22.32
N GLY A 348 27.64 -20.25 -22.76
CA GLY A 348 27.99 -21.67 -22.88
C GLY A 348 28.23 -22.40 -21.55
N LEU A 349 27.97 -21.75 -20.40
CA LEU A 349 28.17 -22.33 -19.06
C LEU A 349 27.37 -23.63 -18.86
N PHE A 350 26.19 -23.71 -19.49
CA PHE A 350 25.26 -24.83 -19.37
C PHE A 350 25.11 -25.65 -20.67
N ASP A 351 26.05 -25.53 -21.60
CA ASP A 351 26.03 -26.25 -22.88
C ASP A 351 25.95 -27.78 -22.68
N GLY A 352 24.96 -28.40 -23.32
CA GLY A 352 24.74 -29.84 -23.29
C GLY A 352 24.32 -30.39 -21.92
N LYS A 353 23.87 -29.54 -20.99
CA LYS A 353 23.42 -29.93 -19.64
C LYS A 353 21.90 -30.05 -19.57
N ASN A 354 21.42 -30.96 -18.71
CA ASN A 354 20.04 -30.90 -18.21
C ASN A 354 20.05 -30.05 -16.95
N VAL A 355 19.20 -29.03 -16.88
CA VAL A 355 19.18 -28.09 -15.76
C VAL A 355 17.91 -28.29 -14.92
N LEU A 356 18.08 -28.28 -13.60
CA LEU A 356 16.99 -28.25 -12.63
C LEU A 356 17.04 -26.91 -11.87
N ILE A 357 15.99 -26.10 -12.00
CA ILE A 357 15.82 -24.89 -11.19
C ILE A 357 14.98 -25.22 -9.96
N ILE A 358 15.45 -24.82 -8.78
CA ILE A 358 14.76 -25.01 -7.51
C ILE A 358 14.34 -23.65 -6.96
N ALA A 359 13.04 -23.43 -6.84
CA ALA A 359 12.49 -22.31 -6.08
C ALA A 359 12.15 -22.75 -4.64
N ASN A 360 12.21 -21.83 -3.70
CA ASN A 360 11.82 -22.09 -2.31
C ASN A 360 10.31 -21.86 -2.15
N ALA A 361 9.53 -22.94 -2.04
CA ALA A 361 8.07 -22.93 -1.97
C ALA A 361 7.54 -24.15 -1.16
N PRO A 362 6.26 -24.17 -0.74
CA PRO A 362 5.69 -25.26 0.03
C PRO A 362 5.86 -26.66 -0.59
N ASN A 363 5.76 -26.81 -1.92
CA ASN A 363 6.01 -28.10 -2.55
C ASN A 363 7.49 -28.50 -2.53
N THR A 364 8.43 -27.56 -2.49
CA THR A 364 9.86 -27.88 -2.34
C THR A 364 10.11 -28.56 -1.01
N GLU A 365 9.51 -28.04 0.07
CA GLU A 365 9.55 -28.70 1.39
C GLU A 365 8.84 -30.06 1.35
N LYS A 366 7.60 -30.09 0.85
CA LYS A 366 6.76 -31.28 0.83
C LYS A 366 7.39 -32.45 0.06
N TYR A 367 8.09 -32.17 -1.04
CA TYR A 367 8.70 -33.19 -1.90
C TYR A 367 10.23 -33.24 -1.80
N ALA A 368 10.83 -32.60 -0.79
CA ALA A 368 12.29 -32.47 -0.64
C ALA A 368 13.03 -33.80 -0.85
N SER A 369 12.65 -34.86 -0.15
CA SER A 369 13.29 -36.18 -0.27
C SER A 369 13.21 -36.77 -1.69
N ALA A 370 12.11 -36.53 -2.40
CA ALA A 370 11.94 -37.00 -3.77
C ALA A 370 12.77 -36.17 -4.77
N ILE A 371 12.86 -34.85 -4.54
CA ILE A 371 13.70 -33.93 -5.31
C ILE A 371 15.17 -34.33 -5.16
N GLU A 372 15.65 -34.57 -3.93
CA GLU A 372 17.03 -35.01 -3.71
C GLU A 372 17.34 -36.35 -4.36
N MET A 373 16.40 -37.29 -4.30
CA MET A 373 16.56 -38.59 -4.96
C MET A 373 16.61 -38.43 -6.49
N TYR A 374 15.78 -37.55 -7.06
CA TYR A 374 15.84 -37.20 -8.47
C TYR A 374 17.21 -36.64 -8.84
N ILE A 375 17.71 -35.64 -8.11
CA ILE A 375 19.03 -35.03 -8.35
C ILE A 375 20.15 -36.09 -8.32
N LYS A 376 20.14 -36.98 -7.32
CA LYS A 376 21.14 -38.05 -7.20
C LYS A 376 21.09 -39.05 -8.36
N ASN A 377 19.90 -39.33 -8.90
CA ASN A 377 19.70 -40.34 -9.95
C ASN A 377 19.90 -39.80 -11.37
N THR A 378 19.49 -38.56 -11.65
CA THR A 378 19.55 -37.96 -12.98
C THR A 378 20.73 -37.01 -13.17
N GLN A 379 21.39 -36.61 -12.07
CA GLN A 379 22.55 -35.72 -12.03
C GLN A 379 22.39 -34.49 -12.94
N PRO A 380 21.28 -33.72 -12.82
CA PRO A 380 21.15 -32.46 -13.52
C PRO A 380 22.10 -31.43 -12.91
N VAL A 381 22.39 -30.35 -13.65
CA VAL A 381 22.97 -29.15 -13.06
C VAL A 381 21.88 -28.44 -12.26
N VAL A 382 22.11 -28.20 -10.97
CA VAL A 382 21.11 -27.63 -10.06
C VAL A 382 21.35 -26.15 -9.83
N ILE A 383 20.37 -25.32 -10.18
CA ILE A 383 20.36 -23.87 -9.91
C ILE A 383 19.29 -23.58 -8.85
N SER A 384 19.71 -23.09 -7.68
CA SER A 384 18.78 -22.64 -6.64
C SER A 384 18.46 -21.16 -6.81
N ILE A 385 17.18 -20.82 -6.84
CA ILE A 385 16.70 -19.42 -6.80
C ILE A 385 16.77 -18.95 -5.35
N ASN A 386 17.71 -18.06 -5.05
CA ASN A 386 18.11 -17.71 -3.68
C ASN A 386 18.54 -18.96 -2.87
N THR A 387 18.77 -18.80 -1.57
CA THR A 387 19.00 -19.96 -0.69
C THR A 387 17.71 -20.75 -0.43
N THR A 388 17.88 -22.06 -0.23
CA THR A 388 16.79 -22.97 0.15
C THR A 388 17.18 -23.73 1.41
N ALA A 389 16.28 -23.80 2.39
CA ALA A 389 16.49 -24.52 3.63
C ALA A 389 16.13 -26.01 3.53
N HIS A 390 15.45 -26.41 2.45
CA HIS A 390 14.80 -27.72 2.35
C HIS A 390 15.59 -28.74 1.51
N ILE A 391 16.57 -28.28 0.73
CA ILE A 391 17.43 -29.13 -0.10
C ILE A 391 18.85 -28.99 0.40
N ALA A 392 19.55 -30.11 0.54
CA ALA A 392 20.92 -30.12 1.04
C ALA A 392 21.86 -29.28 0.14
N PRO A 393 22.64 -28.32 0.69
CA PRO A 393 23.48 -27.40 -0.09
C PRO A 393 24.50 -28.09 -1.01
N GLU A 394 24.95 -29.29 -0.67
CA GLU A 394 25.87 -30.08 -1.49
C GLU A 394 25.27 -30.55 -2.83
N LEU A 395 23.94 -30.58 -2.92
CA LEU A 395 23.19 -30.94 -4.14
C LEU A 395 22.95 -29.73 -5.04
N VAL A 396 23.32 -28.53 -4.62
CA VAL A 396 23.22 -27.30 -5.41
C VAL A 396 24.56 -27.06 -6.11
N ASP A 397 24.50 -26.76 -7.41
CA ASP A 397 25.69 -26.43 -8.20
C ASP A 397 25.88 -24.91 -8.31
N TYR A 398 24.77 -24.17 -8.45
CA TYR A 398 24.78 -22.71 -8.57
C TYR A 398 23.63 -22.10 -7.77
N TYR A 399 23.84 -20.89 -7.27
CA TYR A 399 22.78 -20.02 -6.77
C TYR A 399 22.55 -18.88 -7.76
N ALA A 400 21.31 -18.45 -7.95
CA ALA A 400 20.97 -17.25 -8.71
C ALA A 400 20.29 -16.22 -7.79
N ILE A 401 20.74 -14.97 -7.86
CA ILE A 401 20.18 -13.82 -7.12
C ILE A 401 20.13 -12.60 -8.05
N SER A 402 19.03 -11.83 -8.01
CA SER A 402 18.86 -10.63 -8.86
C SER A 402 19.04 -9.29 -8.12
N HIS A 403 19.45 -9.33 -6.85
CA HIS A 403 19.31 -8.25 -5.86
C HIS A 403 17.82 -8.00 -5.54
N ASN A 404 17.24 -8.88 -4.73
CA ASN A 404 15.84 -8.81 -4.32
C ASN A 404 15.74 -8.69 -2.78
N SER A 405 14.54 -8.42 -2.26
CA SER A 405 14.29 -8.35 -0.81
C SER A 405 14.71 -9.62 -0.05
N LYS A 406 14.67 -10.79 -0.72
CA LYS A 406 15.11 -12.05 -0.14
C LYS A 406 16.62 -12.06 0.10
N PHE A 407 17.44 -11.63 -0.87
CA PHE A 407 18.88 -11.43 -0.67
C PHE A 407 19.15 -10.47 0.50
N LEU A 408 18.47 -9.33 0.57
CA LEU A 408 18.66 -8.36 1.66
C LEU A 408 18.34 -8.97 3.04
N SER A 409 17.30 -9.80 3.12
CA SER A 409 16.93 -10.48 4.37
C SER A 409 17.86 -11.64 4.76
N GLU A 410 18.49 -12.26 3.76
CA GLU A 410 19.25 -13.51 3.90
C GLU A 410 20.73 -13.36 3.54
N SER A 411 21.27 -12.13 3.44
CA SER A 411 22.63 -11.88 2.90
C SER A 411 23.71 -12.70 3.62
N LYS A 412 23.52 -12.89 4.94
CA LYS A 412 24.39 -13.69 5.81
C LYS A 412 24.40 -15.18 5.47
N LEU A 413 23.34 -15.73 4.87
CA LEU A 413 23.26 -17.14 4.47
C LEU A 413 24.15 -17.43 3.25
N TYR A 414 24.48 -16.42 2.46
CA TYR A 414 25.37 -16.55 1.31
C TYR A 414 26.85 -16.56 1.71
N LYS A 415 27.17 -16.08 2.92
CA LYS A 415 28.55 -16.01 3.41
C LYS A 415 29.12 -17.40 3.63
N GLY A 416 30.20 -17.71 2.93
CA GLY A 416 30.89 -19.01 3.05
C GLY A 416 30.22 -20.15 2.29
N LEU A 417 29.36 -19.84 1.31
CA LEU A 417 28.94 -20.84 0.33
C LEU A 417 30.13 -21.27 -0.54
N ASP A 418 30.33 -22.58 -0.67
CA ASP A 418 31.39 -23.16 -1.51
C ASP A 418 31.00 -23.29 -2.99
N LYS A 419 29.82 -22.77 -3.36
CA LYS A 419 29.24 -22.89 -4.70
C LYS A 419 29.10 -21.52 -5.38
N PRO A 420 29.26 -21.43 -6.71
CA PRO A 420 29.15 -20.16 -7.41
C PRO A 420 27.77 -19.51 -7.32
N ILE A 421 27.75 -18.19 -7.33
CA ILE A 421 26.53 -17.37 -7.39
C ILE A 421 26.52 -16.61 -8.71
N ILE A 422 25.42 -16.70 -9.45
CA ILE A 422 25.11 -15.89 -10.62
C ILE A 422 24.33 -14.67 -10.15
N LEU A 423 24.89 -13.47 -10.35
CA LEU A 423 24.28 -12.22 -9.93
C LEU A 423 24.63 -11.05 -10.87
N PRO A 424 23.78 -10.02 -10.95
CA PRO A 424 24.10 -8.78 -11.66
C PRO A 424 24.89 -7.83 -10.76
N LYS A 425 26.24 -7.84 -10.81
CA LYS A 425 27.05 -7.01 -9.88
C LYS A 425 26.74 -5.52 -9.97
N CYS A 426 26.31 -5.03 -11.14
CA CYS A 426 25.89 -3.64 -11.35
C CYS A 426 24.75 -3.20 -10.41
N ARG A 427 23.98 -4.16 -9.85
CA ARG A 427 22.87 -3.89 -8.92
C ARG A 427 23.27 -3.98 -7.44
N PHE A 428 24.50 -4.36 -7.13
CA PHE A 428 24.98 -4.51 -5.75
C PHE A 428 25.93 -3.35 -5.40
N THR A 429 25.79 -2.83 -4.19
CA THR A 429 26.74 -1.86 -3.63
C THR A 429 28.09 -2.52 -3.31
N THR A 430 29.15 -1.72 -3.23
CA THR A 430 30.48 -2.20 -2.80
C THR A 430 30.43 -2.87 -1.42
N ALA A 431 29.55 -2.41 -0.52
CA ALA A 431 29.38 -2.99 0.80
C ALA A 431 28.74 -4.39 0.72
N GLU A 432 27.68 -4.55 -0.07
CA GLU A 432 27.02 -5.86 -0.24
C GLU A 432 27.93 -6.88 -0.93
N LEU A 433 28.67 -6.45 -1.96
CA LEU A 433 29.66 -7.32 -2.62
C LEU A 433 30.77 -7.76 -1.65
N SER A 434 31.12 -6.95 -0.65
CA SER A 434 32.08 -7.33 0.38
C SER A 434 31.54 -8.40 1.35
N GLU A 435 30.22 -8.51 1.52
CA GLU A 435 29.62 -9.60 2.31
C GLU A 435 29.75 -10.97 1.63
N LEU A 436 29.86 -10.96 0.30
CA LEU A 436 30.05 -12.14 -0.56
C LEU A 436 31.53 -12.46 -0.84
N GLU A 437 32.46 -11.78 -0.14
CA GLU A 437 33.89 -12.02 -0.31
C GLU A 437 34.25 -13.47 0.02
N GLY A 438 34.97 -14.13 -0.90
CA GLY A 438 35.34 -15.54 -0.80
C GLY A 438 34.39 -16.52 -1.52
N VAL A 439 33.24 -16.05 -1.99
CA VAL A 439 32.34 -16.84 -2.86
C VAL A 439 32.67 -16.57 -4.33
N ASN A 440 32.56 -17.60 -5.17
CA ASN A 440 32.77 -17.42 -6.61
C ASN A 440 31.57 -16.69 -7.24
N LEU A 441 31.76 -15.45 -7.69
CA LEU A 441 30.69 -14.61 -8.25
C LEU A 441 30.79 -14.56 -9.77
N ILE A 442 29.76 -15.07 -10.45
CA ILE A 442 29.55 -15.00 -11.89
C ILE A 442 28.69 -13.76 -12.17
N ASP A 443 29.27 -12.78 -12.84
CA ASP A 443 28.62 -11.50 -13.10
C ASP A 443 27.80 -11.54 -14.39
N TYR A 444 26.49 -11.47 -14.30
CA TYR A 444 25.61 -11.40 -15.46
C TYR A 444 24.57 -10.33 -15.23
N GLY A 445 24.60 -9.27 -16.04
CA GLY A 445 23.76 -8.10 -15.81
C GLY A 445 22.26 -8.40 -15.89
N LEU A 446 21.46 -7.55 -15.26
CA LEU A 446 20.02 -7.60 -15.30
C LEU A 446 19.47 -6.21 -15.55
N GLU A 447 18.67 -6.09 -16.60
CA GLU A 447 17.87 -4.91 -16.90
C GLU A 447 16.39 -5.26 -16.75
N VAL A 448 15.59 -4.35 -16.19
CA VAL A 448 14.14 -4.56 -16.04
C VAL A 448 13.39 -3.60 -16.96
N VAL A 449 12.82 -4.14 -18.04
CA VAL A 449 12.04 -3.37 -19.01
C VAL A 449 10.74 -4.09 -19.27
N LYS A 450 9.61 -3.42 -18.97
CA LYS A 450 8.26 -3.98 -19.15
C LYS A 450 8.09 -4.57 -20.55
N GLU A 451 7.36 -5.69 -20.61
CA GLU A 451 7.00 -6.39 -21.85
C GLU A 451 8.19 -6.92 -22.68
N THR A 452 9.40 -6.92 -22.12
CA THR A 452 10.62 -7.30 -22.84
C THR A 452 11.30 -8.49 -22.17
N PHE A 453 11.66 -9.51 -22.97
CA PHE A 453 12.55 -10.59 -22.54
C PHE A 453 13.62 -10.80 -23.61
N ALA A 454 14.87 -10.45 -23.29
CA ALA A 454 15.99 -10.51 -24.24
C ALA A 454 17.32 -10.85 -23.56
N THR A 455 18.28 -11.32 -24.34
CA THR A 455 19.64 -11.66 -23.88
C THR A 455 20.70 -11.04 -24.78
N GLN A 456 21.77 -10.48 -24.20
CA GLN A 456 22.81 -9.75 -24.93
C GLN A 456 24.24 -10.23 -24.61
N GLY A 457 24.38 -11.43 -24.07
CA GLY A 457 25.67 -12.06 -23.79
C GLY A 457 26.28 -11.69 -22.45
N THR A 458 26.23 -10.41 -22.08
CA THR A 458 26.72 -9.92 -20.78
C THR A 458 25.60 -9.59 -19.80
N TYR A 459 24.34 -9.52 -20.27
CA TYR A 459 23.16 -9.27 -19.46
C TYR A 459 21.88 -9.80 -20.10
N THR A 460 20.83 -9.88 -19.30
CA THR A 460 19.45 -10.14 -19.76
C THR A 460 18.54 -8.97 -19.41
N THR A 461 17.58 -8.70 -20.29
CA THR A 461 16.47 -7.79 -20.04
C THR A 461 15.23 -8.62 -19.74
N THR A 462 14.55 -8.38 -18.62
CA THR A 462 13.35 -9.11 -18.20
C THR A 462 12.18 -8.15 -17.89
N PRO A 463 10.92 -8.62 -17.96
CA PRO A 463 9.76 -7.75 -17.77
C PRO A 463 9.54 -7.31 -16.31
N TYR A 464 10.04 -8.11 -15.36
CA TYR A 464 9.95 -7.87 -13.92
C TYR A 464 11.26 -8.27 -13.24
N ASP A 465 11.52 -7.72 -12.05
CA ASP A 465 12.65 -8.09 -11.20
C ASP A 465 12.39 -9.38 -10.42
N ILE A 466 12.30 -10.49 -11.16
CA ILE A 466 12.08 -11.82 -10.59
C ILE A 466 13.31 -12.66 -10.89
N THR A 467 13.96 -13.16 -9.85
CA THR A 467 15.21 -13.96 -9.97
C THR A 467 15.03 -15.20 -10.83
N THR A 468 13.83 -15.77 -10.89
CA THR A 468 13.50 -16.84 -11.83
C THR A 468 13.62 -16.40 -13.29
N ALA A 469 13.10 -15.21 -13.65
CA ALA A 469 13.25 -14.66 -14.99
C ALA A 469 14.72 -14.42 -15.31
N TYR A 470 15.47 -13.88 -14.36
CA TYR A 470 16.92 -13.68 -14.48
C TYR A 470 17.68 -14.99 -14.72
N ALA A 471 17.38 -16.05 -13.96
CA ALA A 471 17.99 -17.36 -14.16
C ALA A 471 17.62 -17.97 -15.52
N LEU A 472 16.39 -17.80 -16.00
CA LEU A 472 15.99 -18.22 -17.35
C LEU A 472 16.74 -17.44 -18.43
N GLY A 473 16.96 -16.14 -18.24
CA GLY A 473 17.79 -15.30 -19.11
C GLY A 473 19.23 -15.83 -19.19
N ALA A 474 19.84 -16.15 -18.06
CA ALA A 474 21.17 -16.77 -18.01
C ALA A 474 21.23 -18.11 -18.77
N LEU A 475 20.17 -18.92 -18.72
CA LEU A 475 20.13 -20.19 -19.46
C LEU A 475 20.04 -20.03 -20.98
N LEU A 476 19.44 -18.94 -21.47
CA LEU A 476 19.36 -18.65 -22.92
C LEU A 476 20.72 -18.29 -23.55
N GLU A 477 21.74 -18.01 -22.72
CA GLU A 477 23.13 -17.83 -23.16
C GLU A 477 23.86 -19.17 -23.40
N SER A 478 23.17 -20.30 -23.20
CA SER A 478 23.72 -21.65 -23.35
C SER A 478 22.78 -22.55 -24.19
N ASN A 479 23.34 -23.55 -24.85
CA ASN A 479 22.62 -24.62 -25.54
C ASN A 479 22.28 -25.75 -24.56
N VAL A 480 21.30 -25.50 -23.69
CA VAL A 480 20.82 -26.45 -22.68
C VAL A 480 20.05 -27.60 -23.37
N ASN A 481 20.11 -28.83 -22.83
CA ASN A 481 19.36 -29.97 -23.38
C ASN A 481 17.89 -29.98 -22.92
N ALA A 482 17.65 -29.68 -21.63
CA ALA A 482 16.33 -29.65 -21.02
C ALA A 482 16.31 -28.77 -19.77
N ILE A 483 15.16 -28.14 -19.51
CA ILE A 483 14.93 -27.31 -18.31
C ILE A 483 13.77 -27.92 -17.51
N SER A 484 14.06 -28.32 -16.29
CA SER A 484 13.08 -28.77 -15.31
C SER A 484 13.01 -27.80 -14.13
N VAL A 485 11.84 -27.68 -13.51
CA VAL A 485 11.63 -26.80 -12.36
C VAL A 485 10.93 -27.53 -11.21
N VAL A 486 11.24 -27.14 -9.97
CA VAL A 486 10.54 -27.56 -8.75
C VAL A 486 10.32 -26.38 -7.83
N GLY A 487 9.24 -26.41 -7.05
CA GLY A 487 8.84 -25.28 -6.20
C GLY A 487 8.15 -24.14 -6.96
N PHE A 488 7.69 -24.40 -8.18
CA PHE A 488 6.96 -23.46 -9.01
C PHE A 488 5.46 -23.64 -8.79
N ASP A 489 5.02 -23.54 -7.54
CA ASP A 489 3.68 -23.93 -7.10
C ASP A 489 2.60 -23.08 -7.76
N GLY A 490 2.93 -21.80 -7.93
CA GLY A 490 2.03 -20.73 -8.33
C GLY A 490 1.14 -20.24 -7.21
N TYR A 491 0.46 -19.15 -7.49
CA TYR A 491 -0.39 -18.41 -6.56
C TYR A 491 -1.86 -18.49 -7.02
N ALA A 492 -2.75 -17.85 -6.27
CA ALA A 492 -4.16 -17.72 -6.64
C ALA A 492 -4.31 -16.94 -7.96
N GLN A 493 -5.41 -17.15 -8.70
CA GLN A 493 -5.58 -16.55 -10.03
C GLN A 493 -5.67 -15.02 -10.02
N ASP A 494 -6.08 -14.44 -8.90
CA ASP A 494 -6.19 -13.01 -8.63
C ASP A 494 -4.92 -12.40 -8.03
N ASP A 495 -3.90 -13.22 -7.73
CA ASP A 495 -2.62 -12.77 -7.20
C ASP A 495 -1.77 -12.16 -8.31
N VAL A 496 -1.28 -10.93 -8.11
CA VAL A 496 -0.43 -10.23 -9.08
C VAL A 496 0.81 -11.05 -9.43
N ARG A 497 1.40 -11.76 -8.46
CA ARG A 497 2.60 -12.60 -8.68
C ARG A 497 2.31 -13.78 -9.61
N GLN A 498 1.06 -14.27 -9.63
CA GLN A 498 0.64 -15.28 -10.60
C GLN A 498 0.71 -14.70 -12.02
N GLN A 499 0.17 -13.51 -12.21
CA GLN A 499 0.12 -12.85 -13.52
C GLN A 499 1.52 -12.50 -14.02
N GLU A 500 2.36 -11.90 -13.17
CA GLU A 500 3.74 -11.54 -13.54
C GLU A 500 4.56 -12.75 -13.99
N MET A 501 4.46 -13.88 -13.25
CA MET A 501 5.17 -15.10 -13.62
C MET A 501 4.61 -15.72 -14.91
N VAL A 502 3.30 -15.64 -15.15
CA VAL A 502 2.70 -16.04 -16.43
C VAL A 502 3.22 -15.18 -17.57
N ASP A 503 3.32 -13.88 -17.38
CA ASP A 503 3.83 -12.95 -18.39
C ASP A 503 5.31 -13.19 -18.69
N ILE A 504 6.13 -13.46 -17.66
CA ILE A 504 7.53 -13.91 -17.82
C ILE A 504 7.61 -15.17 -18.67
N LEU A 505 6.81 -16.19 -18.35
CA LEU A 505 6.84 -17.46 -19.07
C LEU A 505 6.40 -17.30 -20.53
N ASN A 506 5.38 -16.48 -20.78
CA ASN A 506 4.91 -16.18 -22.14
C ASN A 506 6.00 -15.48 -22.96
N LEU A 507 6.66 -14.47 -22.40
CA LEU A 507 7.74 -13.74 -23.08
C LEU A 507 8.99 -14.62 -23.27
N TYR A 508 9.33 -15.44 -22.28
CA TYR A 508 10.40 -16.42 -22.38
C TYR A 508 10.12 -17.41 -23.52
N HIS A 509 8.91 -17.99 -23.60
CA HIS A 509 8.55 -18.93 -24.67
C HIS A 509 8.48 -18.30 -26.06
N ALA A 510 8.33 -16.97 -26.15
CA ALA A 510 8.42 -16.24 -27.41
C ALA A 510 9.87 -16.02 -27.87
N HIS A 511 10.86 -16.22 -27.00
CA HIS A 511 12.27 -16.04 -27.32
C HIS A 511 12.79 -17.17 -28.25
N GLU A 512 13.60 -16.81 -29.25
CA GLU A 512 14.05 -17.73 -30.32
C GLU A 512 14.86 -18.94 -29.83
N LYS A 513 15.61 -18.77 -28.73
CA LYS A 513 16.42 -19.82 -28.09
C LYS A 513 15.71 -20.56 -26.95
N SER A 514 14.43 -20.29 -26.73
CA SER A 514 13.71 -20.85 -25.60
C SER A 514 13.51 -22.36 -25.72
N LEU A 515 13.43 -23.03 -24.57
CA LEU A 515 13.12 -24.46 -24.46
C LEU A 515 11.83 -24.63 -23.66
N GLU A 516 11.17 -25.78 -23.84
CA GLU A 516 10.02 -26.13 -23.01
C GLU A 516 10.46 -26.34 -21.54
N ILE A 517 9.75 -25.70 -20.61
CA ILE A 517 10.00 -25.83 -19.18
C ILE A 517 9.06 -26.88 -18.62
N THR A 518 9.61 -27.88 -17.91
CA THR A 518 8.80 -28.93 -17.28
C THR A 518 8.82 -28.83 -15.76
N SER A 519 7.66 -28.63 -15.13
CA SER A 519 7.52 -28.69 -13.68
C SER A 519 7.45 -30.13 -13.19
N LEU A 520 8.35 -30.52 -12.28
CA LEU A 520 8.39 -31.87 -11.70
C LEU A 520 7.59 -31.97 -10.38
N THR A 521 7.14 -30.83 -9.84
CA THR A 521 6.18 -30.73 -8.72
C THR A 521 4.86 -30.13 -9.22
N PRO A 522 3.75 -30.25 -8.48
CA PRO A 522 2.49 -29.59 -8.83
C PRO A 522 2.69 -28.08 -9.07
N THR A 523 2.04 -27.56 -10.11
CA THR A 523 2.13 -26.16 -10.51
C THR A 523 0.78 -25.67 -11.07
N SER A 524 0.42 -24.43 -10.75
CA SER A 524 -0.67 -23.70 -11.40
C SER A 524 -0.23 -22.94 -12.65
N TYR A 525 1.07 -22.79 -12.90
CA TYR A 525 1.59 -22.09 -14.08
C TYR A 525 1.35 -22.89 -15.39
N PRO A 526 1.22 -22.19 -16.52
CA PRO A 526 0.92 -22.80 -17.82
C PRO A 526 2.16 -23.41 -18.50
N ILE A 527 2.87 -24.30 -17.80
CA ILE A 527 4.07 -25.00 -18.28
C ILE A 527 3.86 -26.51 -18.35
N ALA A 528 4.74 -27.23 -19.03
CA ALA A 528 4.67 -28.68 -19.14
C ALA A 528 4.75 -29.32 -17.74
N LYS A 529 4.01 -30.41 -17.53
CA LYS A 529 3.89 -31.08 -16.22
C LYS A 529 4.51 -32.46 -16.29
N GLY A 530 5.52 -32.68 -15.47
CA GLY A 530 6.18 -33.96 -15.24
C GLY A 530 6.00 -34.43 -13.81
N SER A 531 6.89 -35.31 -13.35
CA SER A 531 6.90 -35.77 -11.97
C SER A 531 8.32 -36.14 -11.53
N VAL A 532 8.71 -35.67 -10.34
CA VAL A 532 9.96 -36.12 -9.68
C VAL A 532 10.01 -37.64 -9.46
N TYR A 533 8.86 -38.32 -9.45
CA TYR A 533 8.77 -39.78 -9.28
C TYR A 533 8.86 -40.57 -10.59
N ALA A 534 8.68 -39.92 -11.73
CA ALA A 534 8.67 -40.55 -13.05
C ALA A 534 9.38 -39.65 -14.06
N PRO A 535 10.72 -39.49 -13.92
CA PRO A 535 11.46 -38.62 -14.81
C PRO A 535 11.48 -39.19 -16.22
N ILE A 536 11.12 -38.36 -17.20
CA ILE A 536 11.25 -38.68 -18.62
C ILE A 536 12.76 -38.73 -18.91
N LYS A 537 13.24 -39.89 -19.36
CA LYS A 537 14.66 -40.17 -19.60
C LYS A 537 15.18 -39.57 -20.89
#